data_AF-A0A918YIC9-F1
#
_entry.id   AF-A0A918YIC9-F1
#
_cell.length_a   1.000
_cell.length_b   1.000
_cell.length_c   1.000
_cell.angle_alpha   90.00
_cell.angle_beta   90.00
_cell.angle_gamma   90.00
#
_symmetry.space_group_name_H-M   'P 1'
#
loop_
_entity.id
_entity.type
_entity.pdbx_description
1 polymer ?
#
loop_
_entity_poly.entity_id
_entity_poly.type
_entity_poly.pdbx_seq_one_letter_code
_entity_poly.pdbx_strand_id
1 'polypeptide(L)'
;MYGADGFARRFCGTVVREGQDDVAVPSVTAALRGTSVELELRNSGGTEVAFTLTPNDFAGKERTVWVGGGERTRLSWRTDEGRYDVTVTAGTGTRFVQRYAGTVHAG
;
A
#
# COMPACT_ATOMS: atom_id res chain seq x y z
N MET A 1 -22.96 2.13 4.78
CA MET A 1 -21.98 3.23 4.62
C MET A 1 -20.82 2.91 5.56
N TYR A 2 -19.70 2.42 5.04
CA TYR A 2 -18.49 2.14 5.84
C TYR A 2 -17.31 2.76 5.10
N GLY A 3 -17.14 4.06 5.28
CA GLY A 3 -15.89 4.74 5.00
C GLY A 3 -15.09 4.73 6.29
N ALA A 4 -13.93 4.06 6.30
CA ALA A 4 -12.96 4.28 7.37
C ALA A 4 -12.28 5.62 7.07
N ASP A 5 -12.86 6.70 7.61
CA ASP A 5 -12.27 8.02 7.61
C ASP A 5 -11.04 8.02 8.52
N GLY A 6 -9.86 7.95 7.91
CA GLY A 6 -8.60 7.97 8.67
C GLY A 6 -7.33 7.67 7.87
N PHE A 7 -7.32 7.78 6.54
CA PHE A 7 -6.07 7.64 5.79
C PHE A 7 -5.40 9.00 5.66
N ALA A 8 -4.33 9.19 6.45
CA ALA A 8 -3.39 10.27 6.27
C ALA A 8 -2.73 10.14 4.89
N ARG A 9 -3.33 10.76 3.86
CA ARG A 9 -2.68 10.92 2.57
C ARG A 9 -1.54 11.91 2.72
N ARG A 10 -0.31 11.45 2.69
CA ARG A 10 0.81 12.32 2.32
C ARG A 10 1.24 11.96 0.91
N PHE A 11 0.83 12.77 -0.04
CA PHE A 11 1.34 12.71 -1.39
C PHE A 11 2.74 13.33 -1.36
N CYS A 12 3.78 12.49 -1.47
CA CYS A 12 5.11 12.93 -1.84
C CYS A 12 5.40 12.27 -3.19
N GLY A 13 4.76 12.79 -4.24
CA GLY A 13 4.96 12.32 -5.61
C GLY A 13 5.52 13.46 -6.44
N THR A 14 6.73 13.28 -6.96
CA THR A 14 7.32 14.16 -7.96
C THR A 14 6.51 14.08 -9.25
N VAL A 15 6.12 15.24 -9.79
CA VAL A 15 5.51 15.36 -11.12
C VAL A 15 6.56 14.92 -12.15
N VAL A 16 6.32 13.78 -12.81
CA VAL A 16 7.16 13.32 -13.93
C VAL A 16 6.71 14.08 -15.18
N ARG A 17 7.67 14.63 -15.95
CA ARG A 17 7.40 15.34 -17.21
C ARG A 17 6.84 14.38 -18.26
N GLU A 18 5.96 14.90 -19.11
CA GLU A 18 5.41 14.21 -20.29
C GLU A 18 6.53 13.68 -21.21
N GLY A 19 6.45 12.39 -21.60
CA GLY A 19 7.36 11.76 -22.57
C GLY A 19 7.95 10.40 -22.19
N GLN A 20 7.58 9.79 -21.06
CA GLN A 20 7.92 8.40 -20.75
C GLN A 20 6.65 7.58 -20.52
N ASP A 21 6.19 6.88 -21.57
CA ASP A 21 5.05 5.96 -21.52
C ASP A 21 5.35 4.65 -20.74
N ASP A 22 6.59 4.47 -20.29
CA ASP A 22 7.06 3.32 -19.52
C ASP A 22 7.51 3.77 -18.12
N VAL A 23 6.55 4.24 -17.31
CA VAL A 23 6.79 4.61 -15.90
C VAL A 23 5.82 3.84 -15.03
N ALA A 24 6.31 3.32 -13.90
CA ALA A 24 5.46 2.73 -12.88
C ALA A 24 4.58 3.78 -12.20
N VAL A 25 3.29 3.49 -12.04
CA VAL A 25 2.31 4.37 -11.37
C VAL A 25 1.72 3.62 -10.17
N PRO A 26 2.44 3.57 -9.04
CA PRO A 26 2.03 2.80 -7.87
C PRO A 26 0.88 3.48 -7.12
N SER A 27 -0.06 2.67 -6.67
CA SER A 27 -1.15 3.06 -5.78
C SER A 27 -1.45 1.94 -4.81
N VAL A 28 -1.79 2.29 -3.57
CA VAL A 28 -2.15 1.32 -2.54
C VAL A 28 -3.45 1.75 -1.89
N THR A 29 -4.36 0.80 -1.71
CA THR A 29 -5.61 1.00 -0.97
C THR A 29 -5.73 -0.03 0.14
N ALA A 30 -6.37 0.37 1.23
CA ALA A 30 -6.57 -0.48 2.39
C ALA A 30 -8.07 -0.59 2.71
N ALA A 31 -8.52 -1.80 2.99
CA ALA A 31 -9.90 -2.07 3.38
C ALA A 31 -9.93 -3.05 4.55
N LEU A 32 -10.89 -2.89 5.48
CA LEU A 32 -11.08 -3.84 6.56
C LEU A 32 -11.83 -5.08 6.06
N ARG A 33 -11.36 -6.26 6.48
CA ARG A 33 -11.95 -7.58 6.22
C ARG A 33 -11.98 -8.38 7.51
N GLY A 34 -13.09 -8.31 8.25
CA GLY A 34 -13.20 -8.92 9.57
C GLY A 34 -12.16 -8.34 10.52
N THR A 35 -11.26 -9.19 11.03
CA THR A 35 -10.13 -8.82 11.91
C THR A 35 -8.81 -8.64 11.16
N SER A 36 -8.84 -8.40 9.84
CA SER A 36 -7.64 -8.21 9.03
C SER A 36 -7.77 -6.99 8.12
N VAL A 37 -6.64 -6.48 7.65
CA VAL A 37 -6.58 -5.39 6.68
C VAL A 37 -6.23 -5.99 5.32
N GLU A 38 -7.10 -5.84 4.33
CA GLU A 38 -6.79 -6.13 2.94
C GLU A 38 -6.08 -4.94 2.32
N LEU A 39 -4.87 -5.16 1.80
CA LEU A 39 -4.11 -4.18 1.04
C LEU A 39 -4.17 -4.57 -0.44
N GLU A 40 -4.70 -3.68 -1.28
CA GLU A 40 -4.60 -3.80 -2.74
C GLU A 40 -3.45 -2.91 -3.22
N LEU A 41 -2.41 -3.55 -3.75
CA LEU A 41 -1.27 -2.94 -4.42
C LEU A 41 -1.60 -2.89 -5.90
N ARG A 42 -1.51 -1.72 -6.52
CA ARG A 42 -1.81 -1.54 -7.93
C ARG A 42 -0.70 -0.77 -8.61
N ASN A 43 -0.38 -1.17 -9.83
CA ASN A 43 0.49 -0.43 -10.72
C ASN A 43 -0.29 -0.10 -11.98
N SER A 44 -0.68 1.17 -12.13
CA SER A 44 -1.36 1.62 -13.35
C SER A 44 -0.37 2.02 -14.46
N GLY A 45 0.93 1.89 -14.20
CA GLY A 45 2.01 2.24 -15.13
C GLY A 45 2.36 1.10 -16.09
N GLY A 46 3.34 1.34 -16.96
CA GLY A 46 3.83 0.37 -17.94
C GLY A 46 4.93 -0.56 -17.40
N THR A 47 5.74 -0.08 -16.44
CA THR A 47 6.90 -0.80 -15.89
C THR A 47 6.54 -1.52 -14.59
N GLU A 48 7.03 -2.74 -14.38
CA GLU A 48 6.90 -3.46 -13.11
C GLU A 48 7.41 -2.64 -11.90
N VAL A 49 6.76 -2.82 -10.74
CA VAL A 49 7.16 -2.18 -9.49
C VAL A 49 7.25 -3.18 -8.35
N ALA A 50 8.31 -3.06 -7.54
CA ALA A 50 8.42 -3.73 -6.25
C ALA A 50 7.78 -2.87 -5.16
N PHE A 51 6.74 -3.38 -4.53
CA PHE A 51 6.17 -2.83 -3.30
C PHE A 51 6.82 -3.53 -2.10
N THR A 52 7.31 -2.76 -1.12
CA THR A 52 7.82 -3.29 0.15
C THR A 52 6.91 -2.85 1.28
N LEU A 53 6.38 -3.83 2.01
CA LEU A 53 5.52 -3.65 3.17
C LEU A 53 6.33 -3.94 4.42
N THR A 54 6.58 -2.92 5.23
CA THR A 54 7.38 -3.00 6.45
C THR A 54 6.47 -2.79 7.67
N PRO A 55 6.40 -3.74 8.62
CA PRO A 55 5.73 -3.52 9.90
C PRO A 55 6.49 -2.47 10.72
N ASN A 56 5.80 -1.48 11.28
CA ASN A 56 6.47 -0.46 12.11
C ASN A 56 6.51 -0.82 13.60
N ASP A 57 5.45 -1.42 14.15
CA ASP A 57 5.31 -1.63 15.61
C ASP A 57 4.64 -2.96 15.97
N PHE A 58 3.88 -3.57 15.05
CA PHE A 58 3.04 -4.76 15.31
C PHE A 58 3.47 -6.00 14.53
N ALA A 59 2.90 -7.16 14.90
CA ALA A 59 3.16 -8.45 14.27
C ALA A 59 3.06 -8.39 12.74
N GLY A 60 4.16 -8.75 12.07
CA GLY A 60 4.28 -8.79 10.62
C GLY A 60 5.72 -9.16 10.25
N LYS A 61 5.92 -9.71 9.06
CA LYS A 61 7.25 -9.79 8.45
C LYS A 61 7.27 -8.81 7.29
N GLU A 62 8.41 -8.16 7.09
CA GLU A 62 8.63 -7.41 5.87
C GLU A 62 8.31 -8.31 4.66
N ARG A 63 7.59 -7.74 3.69
CA ARG A 63 7.20 -8.46 2.49
C ARG A 63 7.40 -7.58 1.28
N THR A 64 8.07 -8.13 0.28
CA THR A 64 8.19 -7.51 -1.04
C THR A 64 7.26 -8.21 -2.01
N VAL A 65 6.47 -7.43 -2.77
CA VAL A 65 5.53 -7.92 -3.78
C VAL A 65 5.80 -7.17 -5.08
N TRP A 66 6.07 -7.92 -6.14
CA TRP A 66 6.23 -7.39 -7.49
C TRP A 66 4.87 -7.31 -8.18
N VAL A 67 4.58 -6.17 -8.81
CA VAL A 67 3.32 -5.93 -9.53
C VAL A 67 3.67 -5.41 -10.92
N GLY A 68 3.32 -6.18 -11.95
CA GLY A 68 3.52 -5.81 -13.35
C GLY A 68 2.77 -4.55 -13.77
N GLY A 69 3.11 -4.02 -14.94
CA GLY A 69 2.42 -2.88 -15.51
C GLY A 69 0.93 -3.17 -15.77
N GLY A 70 0.06 -2.27 -15.34
CA GLY A 70 -1.40 -2.44 -15.42
C GLY A 70 -1.99 -3.46 -14.43
N GLU A 71 -1.17 -4.11 -13.60
CA GLU A 71 -1.60 -5.18 -12.71
C GLU A 71 -1.97 -4.70 -11.31
N ARG A 72 -2.59 -5.61 -10.55
CA ARG A 72 -2.87 -5.44 -9.12
C ARG A 72 -2.70 -6.74 -8.36
N THR A 73 -2.33 -6.64 -7.10
CA THR A 73 -2.25 -7.77 -6.16
C THR A 73 -2.91 -7.40 -4.86
N ARG A 74 -3.65 -8.35 -4.28
CA ARG A 74 -4.28 -8.19 -2.97
C ARG A 74 -3.59 -9.09 -1.97
N LEU A 75 -3.39 -8.57 -0.77
CA LEU A 75 -2.85 -9.36 0.34
C LEU A 75 -3.55 -8.99 1.64
N SER A 76 -3.73 -10.02 2.48
CA SER A 76 -4.26 -9.83 3.83
C SER A 76 -3.10 -9.55 4.78
N TRP A 77 -3.10 -8.35 5.34
CA TRP A 77 -2.24 -7.93 6.44
C TRP A 77 -2.89 -8.31 7.77
N ARG A 78 -2.16 -9.04 8.60
CA ARG A 78 -2.64 -9.45 9.91
C ARG A 78 -2.60 -8.26 10.87
N THR A 79 -3.61 -8.18 11.72
CA THR A 79 -3.61 -7.27 12.87
C THR A 79 -3.12 -8.01 14.11
N ASP A 80 -2.48 -7.29 15.01
CA ASP A 80 -2.11 -7.75 16.34
C ASP A 80 -3.05 -7.12 17.37
N GLU A 81 -3.87 -7.92 18.04
CA GLU A 81 -4.94 -7.42 18.93
C GLU A 81 -5.86 -6.36 18.26
N GLY A 82 -6.12 -6.53 16.95
CA GLY A 82 -6.87 -5.57 16.14
C GLY A 82 -6.07 -4.36 15.67
N ARG A 83 -4.85 -4.12 16.18
CA ARG A 83 -3.99 -3.02 15.75
C ARG A 83 -3.19 -3.39 14.52
N TYR A 84 -2.93 -2.41 13.66
CA TYR A 84 -2.03 -2.54 12.53
C TYR A 84 -1.24 -1.24 12.33
N ASP A 85 -0.01 -1.40 11.87
CA ASP A 85 0.85 -0.30 11.45
C ASP A 85 1.85 -0.81 10.44
N VAL A 86 1.65 -0.44 9.19
CA VAL A 86 2.46 -0.88 8.05
C VAL A 86 2.82 0.31 7.18
N THR A 87 4.11 0.42 6.86
CA THR A 87 4.62 1.33 5.84
C THR A 87 4.76 0.56 4.54
N VAL A 88 4.18 1.07 3.46
CA VAL A 88 4.32 0.56 2.10
C VAL A 88 5.15 1.52 1.29
N THR A 89 6.25 1.03 0.73
CA THR A 89 7.09 1.77 -0.21
C THR A 89 7.01 1.13 -1.59
N ALA A 90 7.37 1.88 -2.64
CA ALA A 90 7.45 1.36 -3.99
C ALA A 90 8.77 1.77 -4.65
N GLY A 91 9.47 0.81 -5.24
CA GLY A 91 10.78 0.97 -5.87
C GLY A 91 10.74 1.68 -7.22
N THR A 92 10.06 2.82 -7.32
CA THR A 92 9.86 3.56 -8.59
C THR A 92 10.80 4.75 -8.76
N GLY A 93 11.76 4.95 -7.85
CA GLY A 93 12.62 6.14 -7.82
C GLY A 93 11.91 7.43 -7.40
N THR A 94 10.58 7.44 -7.31
CA THR A 94 9.73 8.62 -7.02
C THR A 94 9.50 8.89 -5.53
N ARG A 95 10.17 8.14 -4.62
CA ARG A 95 9.95 8.19 -3.16
C ARG A 95 8.49 7.92 -2.75
N PHE A 96 7.84 6.94 -3.40
CA PHE A 96 6.53 6.47 -2.95
C PHE A 96 6.63 5.87 -1.53
N VAL A 97 5.89 6.46 -0.59
CA VAL A 97 5.74 5.97 0.79
C VAL A 97 4.31 6.24 1.24
N GLN A 98 3.62 5.21 1.72
CA GLN A 98 2.31 5.30 2.36
C GLN A 98 2.35 4.55 3.69
N ARG A 99 1.78 5.13 4.75
CA ARG A 99 1.66 4.45 6.05
C ARG A 99 0.19 4.21 6.36
N TYR A 100 -0.14 2.98 6.72
CA TYR A 100 -1.47 2.54 7.11
C TYR A 100 -1.38 2.08 8.56
N ALA A 101 -1.97 2.88 9.46
CA ALA A 101 -2.02 2.58 10.88
C ALA A 101 -3.44 2.76 11.41
N GLY A 102 -3.86 1.87 12.31
CA GLY A 102 -5.18 1.94 12.90
C GLY A 102 -5.50 0.76 13.82
N THR A 103 -6.75 0.72 14.28
CA THR A 103 -7.29 -0.38 15.08
C THR A 103 -8.58 -0.87 14.44
N VAL A 104 -8.74 -2.18 14.41
CA VAL A 104 -9.91 -2.90 13.92
C VAL A 104 -10.65 -3.40 15.13
N HIS A 105 -11.88 -2.93 15.30
CA HIS A 105 -12.78 -3.42 16.32
C HIS A 105 -13.68 -4.48 15.68
N ALA A 106 -13.65 -5.71 16.20
CA ALA A 106 -14.69 -6.68 15.88
C ALA A 106 -16.00 -6.15 16.47
N GLY A 107 -16.95 -5.82 15.59
CA GLY A 107 -18.31 -5.47 15.99
C GLY A 107 -19.10 -6.70 16.41
#